data_AF-H0ETE9-F1
#
_entry.id   AF-H0ETE9-F1
#
_cell.length_a   1.000
_cell.length_b   1.000
_cell.length_c   1.000
_cell.angle_alpha   90.00
_cell.angle_beta   90.00
_cell.angle_gamma   90.00
#
_symmetry.space_group_name_H-M   'P 1'
#
loop_
_entity.id
_entity.type
_entity.pdbx_description
1 polymer ?
#
loop_
_entity_poly.entity_id
_entity_poly.type
_entity_poly.pdbx_seq_one_letter_code
_entity_poly.pdbx_strand_id
1 'polypeptide(L)'
;MFGWLHAILDWILFHLKLIPNRQVGWKSLNRKTGQLEREQEPVLKKLKLLALFNPLTEWLDTTHAMRLYIHNKSIKEGKEEAMPASHDRIKAFVEFYNINMDDFEPSDLEKYRTFEDFFVRRHKDGTRPIHEKNDPKKAIVCCDCRVVTYDTVPQAKKLWIKGTDFSITNLIMDVNLGAKFDDGSVASFRLSPQDYHRYHSPVTGTIKEFKSLPGDYYEVDPIALRSRVNILTSNARDYVLIDTAEFGEVLFVAIGATDVGTV
;
A
#
# COMPACT_ATOMS: atom_id res chain seq x y z
N MET A 1 -21.48 -17.14 -9.04
CA MET A 1 -22.65 -16.59 -9.77
C MET A 1 -22.49 -15.10 -10.16
N PHE A 2 -21.45 -14.38 -9.70
CA PHE A 2 -21.25 -12.95 -10.00
C PHE A 2 -20.13 -12.61 -11.00
N GLY A 3 -19.34 -13.59 -11.47
CA GLY A 3 -18.19 -13.34 -12.36
C GLY A 3 -18.56 -12.67 -13.69
N TRP A 4 -19.75 -12.94 -14.22
CA TRP A 4 -20.25 -12.31 -15.45
C TRP A 4 -20.60 -10.83 -15.24
N LEU A 5 -21.10 -10.45 -14.06
CA LEU A 5 -21.40 -9.05 -13.72
C LEU A 5 -20.10 -8.25 -13.61
N HIS A 6 -19.07 -8.82 -12.98
CA HIS A 6 -17.73 -8.23 -12.94
C HIS A 6 -17.12 -8.10 -14.34
N ALA A 7 -17.23 -9.13 -15.18
CA ALA A 7 -16.71 -9.10 -16.55
C ALA A 7 -17.43 -8.06 -17.44
N ILE A 8 -18.75 -7.93 -17.29
CA ILE A 8 -19.54 -6.91 -18.01
C ILE A 8 -19.18 -5.50 -17.50
N LEU A 9 -19.06 -5.33 -16.19
CA LEU A 9 -18.63 -4.06 -15.60
C LEU A 9 -17.22 -3.71 -16.09
N ASP A 10 -16.27 -4.63 -16.00
CA ASP A 10 -14.89 -4.44 -16.46
C ASP A 10 -14.84 -4.14 -17.97
N TRP A 11 -15.68 -4.78 -18.80
CA TRP A 11 -15.81 -4.50 -20.24
C TRP A 11 -16.37 -3.10 -20.52
N ILE A 12 -17.48 -2.71 -19.88
CA ILE A 12 -18.08 -1.37 -20.01
C ILE A 12 -17.07 -0.31 -19.55
N LEU A 13 -16.41 -0.56 -18.43
CA LEU A 13 -15.44 0.35 -17.82
C LEU A 13 -14.19 0.51 -18.70
N PHE A 14 -13.66 -0.59 -19.28
CA PHE A 14 -12.51 -0.55 -20.20
C PHE A 14 -12.80 0.27 -21.46
N HIS A 15 -14.01 0.18 -22.02
CA HIS A 15 -14.37 0.87 -23.25
C HIS A 15 -14.73 2.34 -23.06
N LEU A 16 -15.05 2.77 -21.84
CA LEU A 16 -15.46 4.16 -21.58
C LEU A 16 -14.34 5.20 -21.57
N LYS A 17 -13.05 4.80 -21.67
CA LYS A 17 -11.85 5.69 -21.77
C LYS A 17 -12.06 7.11 -21.21
N LEU A 18 -12.43 7.20 -19.93
CA LEU A 18 -12.69 8.49 -19.27
C LEU A 18 -11.37 9.15 -18.89
N ILE A 19 -10.82 9.93 -19.83
CA ILE A 19 -9.83 11.03 -19.74
C ILE A 19 -8.61 10.77 -18.81
N PRO A 20 -7.37 10.73 -19.36
CA PRO A 20 -6.18 10.19 -18.66
C PRO A 20 -5.64 10.99 -17.46
N ASN A 21 -6.04 12.25 -17.24
CA ASN A 21 -5.29 13.17 -16.36
C ASN A 21 -6.04 13.67 -15.12
N ARG A 22 -7.04 12.95 -14.58
CA ARG A 22 -7.74 13.44 -13.38
C ARG A 22 -7.11 12.96 -12.08
N GLN A 23 -6.80 13.93 -11.22
CA GLN A 23 -6.49 13.72 -9.81
C GLN A 23 -7.80 13.48 -9.02
N VAL A 24 -8.26 12.24 -8.95
CA VAL A 24 -9.54 11.89 -8.30
C VAL A 24 -9.33 11.31 -6.91
N GLY A 25 -8.10 10.96 -6.54
CA GLY A 25 -7.78 10.33 -5.27
C GLY A 25 -7.90 11.28 -4.08
N TRP A 26 -7.33 10.84 -2.95
CA TRP A 26 -7.34 11.58 -1.70
C TRP A 26 -6.52 12.86 -1.81
N LYS A 27 -7.02 13.92 -1.15
CA LYS A 27 -6.33 15.20 -1.07
C LYS A 27 -5.27 15.11 0.03
N SER A 28 -4.01 15.33 -0.31
CA SER A 28 -2.86 15.24 0.58
C SER A 28 -2.02 16.50 0.47
N LEU A 29 -1.35 16.87 1.57
CA LEU A 29 -0.41 18.00 1.56
C LEU A 29 0.92 17.56 0.97
N ASN A 30 1.32 18.18 -0.14
CA ASN A 30 2.66 18.03 -0.66
C ASN A 30 3.61 18.90 0.17
N ARG A 31 4.50 18.25 0.94
CA ARG A 31 5.44 18.94 1.84
C ARG A 31 6.45 19.84 1.12
N LYS A 32 6.77 19.57 -0.15
CA LYS A 32 7.73 20.37 -0.93
C LYS A 32 7.09 21.65 -1.47
N THR A 33 5.86 21.56 -1.94
CA THR A 33 5.14 22.70 -2.54
C THR A 33 4.28 23.47 -1.54
N GLY A 34 3.94 22.84 -0.40
CA GLY A 34 2.99 23.37 0.58
C GLY A 34 1.54 23.35 0.09
N GLN A 35 1.27 22.78 -1.08
CA GLN A 35 -0.05 22.77 -1.70
C GLN A 35 -0.77 21.45 -1.44
N LEU A 36 -2.09 21.52 -1.39
CA LEU A 36 -2.92 20.33 -1.31
C LEU A 36 -3.16 19.79 -2.72
N GLU A 37 -2.61 18.61 -2.98
CA GLU A 37 -2.70 17.92 -4.26
C GLU A 37 -3.58 16.67 -4.11
N ARG A 38 -4.23 16.26 -5.19
CA ARG A 38 -4.95 14.99 -5.23
C ARG A 38 -4.11 13.95 -5.94
N GLU A 39 -4.18 12.73 -5.46
CA GLU A 39 -3.55 11.59 -6.12
C GLU A 39 -4.20 11.31 -7.49
N GLN A 40 -3.37 10.93 -8.45
CA GLN A 40 -3.83 10.45 -9.74
C GLN A 40 -4.28 9.00 -9.60
N GLU A 41 -5.55 8.77 -9.91
CA GLU A 41 -6.16 7.45 -9.78
C GLU A 41 -7.07 7.23 -10.98
N PRO A 42 -7.10 6.01 -11.57
CA PRO A 42 -8.07 5.70 -12.61
C PRO A 42 -9.50 5.92 -12.08
N VAL A 43 -10.28 6.77 -12.75
CA VAL A 43 -11.67 7.08 -12.38
C VAL A 43 -12.50 5.80 -12.21
N LEU A 44 -12.24 4.82 -13.09
CA LEU A 44 -12.91 3.52 -13.11
C LEU A 44 -12.63 2.72 -11.83
N LYS A 45 -11.39 2.75 -11.34
CA LYS A 45 -11.00 2.14 -10.07
C LYS A 45 -11.79 2.77 -8.93
N LYS A 46 -11.86 4.10 -8.87
CA LYS A 46 -12.63 4.81 -7.85
C LYS A 46 -14.14 4.51 -7.92
N LEU A 47 -14.72 4.45 -9.11
CA LEU A 47 -16.13 4.07 -9.29
C LEU A 47 -16.39 2.63 -8.85
N LYS A 48 -15.48 1.70 -9.18
CA LYS A 48 -15.54 0.31 -8.74
C LYS A 48 -15.45 0.20 -7.21
N LEU A 49 -14.53 0.92 -6.57
CA LEU A 49 -14.42 1.02 -5.12
C LEU A 49 -15.71 1.55 -4.47
N LEU A 50 -16.27 2.64 -5.00
CA LEU A 50 -17.53 3.20 -4.50
C LEU A 50 -18.72 2.24 -4.68
N ALA A 51 -18.74 1.49 -5.78
CA ALA A 51 -19.77 0.48 -6.01
C ALA A 51 -19.60 -0.73 -5.08
N LEU A 52 -18.38 -1.20 -4.82
CA LEU A 52 -18.09 -2.37 -3.99
C LEU A 52 -18.27 -2.09 -2.50
N PHE A 53 -17.85 -0.92 -2.02
CA PHE A 53 -17.90 -0.53 -0.61
C PHE A 53 -19.08 0.40 -0.27
N ASN A 54 -20.19 0.30 -1.01
CA ASN A 54 -21.45 0.96 -0.66
C ASN A 54 -22.17 0.15 0.45
N PRO A 55 -22.84 0.79 1.43
CA PRO A 55 -23.66 0.10 2.43
C PRO A 55 -24.54 -1.05 1.91
N LEU A 56 -25.12 -0.94 0.71
CA LEU A 56 -25.94 -2.00 0.11
C LEU A 56 -25.12 -3.22 -0.35
N THR A 57 -23.94 -3.00 -0.93
CA THR A 57 -23.05 -4.09 -1.37
C THR A 57 -22.26 -4.67 -0.22
N GLU A 58 -21.89 -3.88 0.80
CA GLU A 58 -21.35 -4.40 2.06
C GLU A 58 -22.35 -5.33 2.76
N TRP A 59 -23.65 -5.04 2.66
CA TRP A 59 -24.71 -5.90 3.21
C TRP A 59 -24.90 -7.18 2.38
N LEU A 60 -24.87 -7.07 1.04
CA LEU A 60 -25.03 -8.21 0.13
C LEU A 60 -23.78 -9.10 0.05
N ASP A 61 -22.58 -8.56 0.26
CA ASP A 61 -21.33 -9.25 -0.03
C ASP A 61 -20.36 -9.29 1.16
N THR A 62 -20.70 -10.19 2.07
CA THR A 62 -19.79 -10.76 3.08
C THR A 62 -19.50 -12.23 2.78
N THR A 63 -19.68 -12.67 1.53
CA THR A 63 -19.50 -14.09 1.21
C THR A 63 -18.01 -14.43 1.06
N HIS A 64 -17.60 -15.58 1.60
CA HIS A 64 -16.25 -16.11 1.42
C HIS A 64 -15.83 -16.20 -0.06
N ALA A 65 -16.81 -16.29 -0.97
CA ALA A 65 -16.60 -16.38 -2.42
C ALA A 65 -15.97 -15.11 -3.02
N MET A 66 -16.41 -13.90 -2.63
CA MET A 66 -15.82 -12.65 -3.14
C MET A 66 -14.39 -12.47 -2.63
N ARG A 67 -14.17 -12.79 -1.35
CA ARG A 67 -12.84 -12.79 -0.72
C ARG A 67 -11.88 -13.70 -1.47
N LEU A 68 -12.31 -14.93 -1.73
CA LEU A 68 -11.55 -15.91 -2.49
C LEU A 68 -11.31 -15.47 -3.94
N TYR A 69 -12.27 -14.80 -4.57
CA TYR A 69 -12.11 -14.24 -5.91
C TYR A 69 -11.01 -13.15 -5.94
N ILE A 70 -11.07 -12.17 -5.04
CA ILE A 70 -10.06 -11.11 -4.95
C ILE A 70 -8.68 -11.72 -4.68
N HIS A 71 -8.59 -12.64 -3.72
CA HIS A 71 -7.34 -13.33 -3.39
C HIS A 71 -6.75 -14.05 -4.61
N ASN A 72 -7.54 -14.88 -5.29
CA ASN A 72 -7.09 -15.62 -6.46
C ASN A 72 -6.73 -14.70 -7.64
N LYS A 73 -7.45 -13.59 -7.80
CA LYS A 73 -7.17 -12.57 -8.81
C LYS A 73 -5.80 -11.93 -8.57
N SER A 74 -5.53 -11.46 -7.34
CA SER A 74 -4.24 -10.86 -6.96
C SER A 74 -3.07 -11.82 -7.19
N ILE A 75 -3.22 -13.11 -6.85
CA ILE A 75 -2.19 -14.13 -7.11
C ILE A 75 -1.97 -14.34 -8.60
N LYS A 76 -3.03 -14.34 -9.41
CA LYS A 76 -2.94 -14.50 -10.86
C LYS A 76 -2.25 -13.29 -11.51
N GLU A 77 -2.62 -12.08 -11.09
CA GLU A 77 -2.03 -10.85 -11.59
C GLU A 77 -0.54 -10.75 -11.26
N GLY A 78 -0.11 -11.09 -10.03
CA GLY A 78 1.31 -11.16 -9.70
C GLY A 78 2.10 -12.13 -10.60
N LYS A 79 1.51 -13.29 -10.93
CA LYS A 79 2.14 -14.25 -11.88
C LYS A 79 2.22 -13.71 -13.29
N GLU A 80 1.22 -12.96 -13.74
CA GLU A 80 1.22 -12.34 -15.07
C GLU A 80 2.23 -11.18 -15.14
N GLU A 81 2.38 -10.42 -14.07
CA GLU A 81 3.36 -9.33 -13.97
C GLU A 81 4.80 -9.81 -13.95
N ALA A 82 5.05 -11.02 -13.46
CA ALA A 82 6.34 -11.70 -13.51
C ALA A 82 6.71 -12.23 -14.92
N MET A 83 5.79 -12.24 -15.88
CA MET A 83 6.06 -12.72 -17.24
C MET A 83 6.68 -11.62 -18.12
N PRO A 84 7.60 -11.94 -19.06
CA PRO A 84 8.19 -10.93 -19.96
C PRO A 84 7.17 -10.14 -20.79
N ALA A 85 6.02 -10.73 -21.13
CA ALA A 85 4.95 -10.06 -21.86
C ALA A 85 4.33 -8.87 -21.08
N SER A 86 4.55 -8.78 -19.77
CA SER A 86 4.07 -7.65 -18.97
C SER A 86 4.88 -6.37 -19.20
N HIS A 87 6.07 -6.45 -19.80
CA HIS A 87 6.92 -5.31 -20.12
C HIS A 87 6.18 -4.21 -20.90
N ASP A 88 5.35 -4.60 -21.87
CA ASP A 88 4.58 -3.68 -22.71
C ASP A 88 3.67 -2.72 -21.91
N ARG A 89 3.34 -3.07 -20.65
CA ARG A 89 2.54 -2.24 -19.75
C ARG A 89 3.32 -1.06 -19.16
N ILE A 90 4.64 -1.14 -19.07
CA ILE A 90 5.49 -0.19 -18.34
C ILE A 90 5.35 1.22 -18.93
N LYS A 91 5.46 1.36 -20.26
CA LYS A 91 5.41 2.67 -20.91
C LYS A 91 4.09 3.40 -20.65
N ALA A 92 2.97 2.71 -20.85
CA ALA A 92 1.65 3.27 -20.59
C ALA A 92 1.47 3.65 -19.11
N PHE A 93 2.06 2.87 -18.20
CA PHE A 93 2.01 3.14 -16.76
C PHE A 93 2.81 4.40 -16.39
N VAL A 94 4.04 4.54 -16.91
CA VAL A 94 4.90 5.70 -16.69
C VAL A 94 4.26 6.97 -17.24
N GLU A 95 3.68 6.90 -18.44
CA GLU A 95 2.96 8.02 -19.06
C GLU A 95 1.71 8.39 -18.28
N PHE A 96 0.92 7.41 -17.83
CA PHE A 96 -0.30 7.66 -17.06
C PHE A 96 0.01 8.38 -15.74
N TYR A 97 0.99 7.89 -14.98
CA TYR A 97 1.35 8.45 -13.67
C TYR A 97 2.40 9.57 -13.72
N ASN A 98 2.86 9.93 -14.91
CA ASN A 98 3.90 10.92 -15.15
C ASN A 98 5.14 10.70 -14.25
N ILE A 99 5.63 9.45 -14.23
CA ILE A 99 6.76 9.03 -13.38
C ILE A 99 8.06 9.59 -13.95
N ASN A 100 8.81 10.33 -13.14
CA ASN A 100 10.14 10.79 -13.53
C ASN A 100 11.14 9.62 -13.48
N MET A 101 11.48 9.06 -14.64
CA MET A 101 12.40 7.92 -14.70
C MET A 101 13.86 8.26 -14.40
N ASP A 102 14.24 9.53 -14.46
CA ASP A 102 15.59 9.98 -14.10
C ASP A 102 15.91 9.78 -12.61
N ASP A 103 14.87 9.63 -11.77
CA ASP A 103 15.00 9.35 -10.34
C ASP A 103 15.46 7.90 -10.06
N PHE A 104 15.33 7.01 -11.04
CA PHE A 104 15.47 5.56 -10.87
C PHE A 104 16.62 4.96 -11.68
N GLU A 105 17.06 3.78 -11.27
CA GLU A 105 18.09 2.97 -11.94
C GLU A 105 17.57 1.55 -12.19
N PRO A 106 17.48 1.10 -13.46
CA PRO A 106 17.77 1.85 -14.69
C PRO A 106 16.72 2.95 -15.00
N SER A 107 17.15 4.07 -15.59
CA SER A 107 16.22 5.11 -16.07
C SER A 107 15.55 4.73 -17.41
N ASP A 108 16.17 3.82 -18.16
CA ASP A 108 15.68 3.31 -19.44
C ASP A 108 14.65 2.19 -19.23
N LEU A 109 13.46 2.35 -19.82
CA LEU A 109 12.33 1.43 -19.68
C LEU A 109 12.60 0.06 -20.32
N GLU A 110 13.41 0.02 -21.38
CA GLU A 110 13.73 -1.22 -22.11
C GLU A 110 14.64 -2.16 -21.30
N LYS A 111 15.24 -1.67 -20.21
CA LYS A 111 16.12 -2.47 -19.35
C LYS A 111 15.39 -3.25 -18.28
N TYR A 112 14.12 -2.93 -18.02
CA TYR A 112 13.29 -3.74 -17.13
C TYR A 112 12.83 -4.98 -17.90
N ARG A 113 12.94 -6.17 -17.31
CA ARG A 113 12.54 -7.39 -18.00
C ARG A 113 11.03 -7.63 -17.96
N THR A 114 10.39 -7.17 -16.88
CA THR A 114 8.98 -7.41 -16.60
C THR A 114 8.38 -6.20 -15.89
N PHE A 115 7.05 -6.11 -15.84
CA PHE A 115 6.35 -5.10 -15.06
C PHE A 115 6.68 -5.20 -13.57
N GLU A 116 6.80 -6.41 -13.02
CA GLU A 116 7.21 -6.62 -11.63
C GLU A 116 8.59 -6.00 -11.34
N ASP A 117 9.57 -6.24 -12.21
CA ASP A 117 10.93 -5.67 -12.10
C ASP A 117 10.91 -4.13 -12.10
N PHE A 118 10.07 -3.54 -12.96
CA PHE A 118 9.81 -2.10 -12.96
C PHE A 118 9.07 -1.61 -11.70
N PHE A 119 8.12 -2.40 -11.18
CA PHE A 119 7.36 -2.03 -10.00
C PHE A 119 8.26 -1.92 -8.77
N VAL A 120 9.22 -2.84 -8.65
CA VAL A 120 10.29 -2.81 -7.64
C VAL A 120 11.56 -2.12 -8.12
N ARG A 121 11.48 -1.16 -9.06
CA ARG A 121 12.64 -0.35 -9.52
C ARG A 121 13.44 0.24 -8.36
N ARG A 122 14.73 0.50 -8.56
CA ARG A 122 15.63 1.11 -7.56
C ARG A 122 15.68 2.61 -7.75
N HIS A 123 15.76 3.37 -6.64
CA HIS A 123 16.19 4.76 -6.70
C HIS A 123 17.64 4.82 -7.16
N LYS A 124 17.95 5.80 -8.00
CA LYS A 124 19.31 6.17 -8.34
C LYS A 124 19.97 6.85 -7.13
N ASP A 125 21.27 6.66 -6.97
CA ASP A 125 22.00 7.28 -5.86
C ASP A 125 21.84 8.81 -5.86
N GLY A 126 21.53 9.36 -4.69
CA GLY A 126 21.36 10.80 -4.47
C GLY A 126 19.96 11.37 -4.76
N THR A 127 19.03 10.60 -5.35
CA THR A 127 17.68 11.11 -5.67
C THR A 127 16.76 11.17 -4.45
N ARG A 128 17.13 10.49 -3.36
CA ARG A 128 16.47 10.51 -2.06
C ARG A 128 17.50 10.71 -0.93
N PRO A 129 17.97 11.96 -0.69
CA PRO A 129 18.90 12.23 0.39
C PRO A 129 18.23 12.00 1.75
N ILE A 130 18.95 11.33 2.65
CA ILE A 130 18.50 11.07 4.02
C ILE A 130 18.69 12.33 4.86
N HIS A 131 17.60 12.82 5.46
CA HIS A 131 17.62 13.97 6.36
C HIS A 131 18.46 13.66 7.60
N GLU A 132 19.44 14.52 7.90
CA GLU A 132 20.32 14.39 9.07
C GLU A 132 20.88 12.96 9.25
N LYS A 133 21.41 12.38 8.16
CA LYS A 133 21.86 10.98 8.06
C LYS A 133 22.69 10.44 9.24
N ASN A 134 23.43 11.31 9.94
CA ASN A 134 24.33 10.93 11.02
C ASN A 134 23.73 11.15 12.43
N ASP A 135 22.52 11.70 12.55
CA ASP A 135 21.84 11.87 13.83
C ASP A 135 20.92 10.67 14.11
N PRO A 136 21.28 9.76 15.05
CA PRO A 136 20.47 8.58 15.36
C PRO A 136 19.14 8.93 16.03
N LYS A 137 18.94 10.18 16.46
CA LYS A 137 17.69 10.65 17.08
C LYS A 137 16.62 11.04 16.06
N LYS A 138 16.92 10.92 14.76
CA LYS A 138 15.98 11.20 13.68
C LYS A 138 15.49 9.90 13.06
N ALA A 139 14.19 9.68 13.14
CA ALA A 139 13.51 8.67 12.34
C ALA A 139 13.19 9.23 10.95
N ILE A 140 13.28 8.37 9.93
CA ILE A 140 13.02 8.75 8.55
C ILE A 140 11.75 8.08 8.02
N VAL A 141 11.18 8.68 6.98
CA VAL A 141 10.10 8.05 6.21
C VAL A 141 10.69 6.90 5.40
N CYS A 142 10.13 5.70 5.56
CA CYS A 142 10.66 4.45 5.02
C CYS A 142 10.41 4.23 3.51
N CYS A 143 9.50 4.99 2.90
CA CYS A 143 9.08 4.81 1.51
C CYS A 143 8.54 6.11 0.92
N ASP A 144 8.51 6.21 -0.42
CA ASP A 144 7.76 7.26 -1.09
C ASP A 144 6.27 6.97 -0.91
N CYS A 145 5.54 7.83 -0.22
CA CYS A 145 4.18 7.53 0.20
C CYS A 145 3.40 8.79 0.62
N ARG A 146 2.14 8.55 1.01
CA ARG A 146 1.36 9.49 1.83
C ARG A 146 1.42 9.01 3.27
N VAL A 147 1.88 9.88 4.16
CA VAL A 147 2.07 9.55 5.58
C VAL A 147 1.06 10.26 6.46
N VAL A 148 0.56 9.54 7.47
CA VAL A 148 -0.15 10.11 8.62
C VAL A 148 0.51 9.61 9.90
N THR A 149 0.57 10.47 10.91
CA THR A 149 1.20 10.15 12.21
C THR A 149 0.23 10.43 13.34
N TYR A 150 0.28 9.60 14.37
CA TYR A 150 -0.50 9.72 15.59
C TYR A 150 0.40 9.49 16.80
N ASP A 151 0.17 10.26 17.85
CA ASP A 151 0.97 10.16 19.07
C ASP A 151 0.77 8.81 19.77
N THR A 152 -0.43 8.24 19.65
CA THR A 152 -0.77 6.93 20.23
C THR A 152 -1.69 6.09 19.33
N VAL A 153 -1.59 4.76 19.47
CA VAL A 153 -2.49 3.79 18.81
C VAL A 153 -3.98 4.07 19.06
N PRO A 154 -4.45 4.39 20.29
CA PRO A 154 -5.85 4.76 20.52
C PRO A 154 -6.32 5.97 19.71
N GLN A 155 -5.47 6.99 19.53
CA GLN A 155 -5.79 8.14 18.68
C GLN A 155 -5.91 7.75 17.21
N ALA A 156 -5.02 6.88 16.72
CA ALA A 156 -5.06 6.36 15.35
C ALA A 156 -6.37 5.60 15.07
N LYS A 157 -6.82 4.75 16.00
CA LYS A 157 -8.10 4.02 15.90
C LYS A 157 -9.30 4.96 15.82
N LYS A 158 -9.30 6.03 16.61
CA LYS A 158 -10.42 7.00 16.64
C LYS A 158 -10.60 7.73 15.31
N LEU A 159 -9.50 8.05 14.63
CA LEU A 159 -9.52 8.96 13.47
C LEU A 159 -9.39 8.25 12.12
N TRP A 160 -8.68 7.13 12.05
CA TRP A 160 -8.24 6.54 10.79
C TRP A 160 -8.70 5.09 10.59
N ILE A 161 -8.61 4.27 11.63
CA ILE A 161 -8.83 2.81 11.51
C ILE A 161 -10.19 2.46 12.12
N LYS A 162 -11.22 2.32 11.28
CA LYS A 162 -12.59 2.02 11.72
C LYS A 162 -12.89 0.53 11.94
N GLY A 163 -11.99 -0.37 11.55
CA GLY A 163 -12.13 -1.81 11.80
C GLY A 163 -12.26 -2.09 13.30
N THR A 164 -13.22 -2.93 13.68
CA THR A 164 -13.54 -3.19 15.10
C THR A 164 -12.43 -3.96 15.82
N ASP A 165 -11.62 -4.73 15.08
CA ASP A 165 -10.65 -5.65 15.68
C ASP A 165 -9.20 -5.16 15.54
N PHE A 166 -8.99 -3.90 15.14
CA PHE A 166 -7.63 -3.40 15.03
C PHE A 166 -6.99 -3.23 16.42
N SER A 167 -5.92 -3.96 16.67
CA SER A 167 -4.97 -3.81 17.78
C SER A 167 -3.59 -4.19 17.28
N ILE A 168 -2.51 -3.75 17.94
CA ILE A 168 -1.18 -4.18 17.54
C ILE A 168 -1.04 -5.70 17.72
N THR A 169 -1.59 -6.25 18.80
CA THR A 169 -1.71 -7.70 19.02
C THR A 169 -2.29 -8.46 17.82
N ASN A 170 -3.41 -8.00 17.27
CA ASN A 170 -4.02 -8.65 16.09
C ASN A 170 -3.23 -8.34 14.81
N LEU A 171 -2.59 -7.18 14.74
CA LEU A 171 -1.72 -6.82 13.63
C LEU A 171 -0.47 -7.71 13.55
N ILE A 172 0.08 -8.19 14.65
CA ILE A 172 1.27 -9.08 14.60
C ILE A 172 0.98 -10.53 15.02
N MET A 173 -0.26 -10.83 15.39
CA MET A 173 -0.69 -12.13 15.90
C MET A 173 0.19 -12.60 17.08
N ASP A 174 0.55 -11.67 17.96
CA ASP A 174 1.36 -11.92 19.16
C ASP A 174 0.82 -11.08 20.34
N VAL A 175 0.33 -11.77 21.36
CA VAL A 175 -0.30 -11.15 22.54
C VAL A 175 0.73 -10.48 23.45
N ASN A 176 1.92 -11.07 23.58
CA ASN A 176 2.93 -10.57 24.51
C ASN A 176 3.68 -9.38 23.90
N LEU A 177 4.08 -9.49 22.63
CA LEU A 177 4.75 -8.41 21.93
C LEU A 177 3.77 -7.27 21.63
N GLY A 178 2.54 -7.59 21.19
CA GLY A 178 1.55 -6.59 20.80
C GLY A 178 1.16 -5.65 21.94
N ALA A 179 0.99 -6.19 23.15
CA ALA A 179 0.64 -5.41 24.33
C ALA A 179 1.68 -4.32 24.68
N LYS A 180 2.95 -4.50 24.31
CA LYS A 180 4.00 -3.47 24.53
C LYS A 180 3.77 -2.19 23.71
N PHE A 181 3.02 -2.29 22.62
CA PHE A 181 2.80 -1.19 21.66
C PHE A 181 1.41 -0.58 21.75
N ASP A 182 0.56 -1.00 22.69
CA ASP A 182 -0.85 -0.59 22.75
C ASP A 182 -1.06 0.92 22.96
N ASP A 183 -0.07 1.64 23.51
CA ASP A 183 -0.06 3.11 23.62
C ASP A 183 1.10 3.75 22.84
N GLY A 184 1.75 2.99 21.96
CA GLY A 184 2.87 3.47 21.17
C GLY A 184 2.47 4.48 20.10
N SER A 185 3.41 5.31 19.68
CA SER A 185 3.23 6.23 18.54
C SER A 185 3.17 5.47 17.22
N VAL A 186 2.35 5.95 16.29
CA VAL A 186 2.07 5.27 15.02
C VAL A 186 2.34 6.19 13.85
N ALA A 187 3.10 5.70 12.88
CA ALA A 187 3.18 6.27 11.55
C ALA A 187 2.60 5.27 10.53
N SER A 188 1.60 5.70 9.77
CA SER A 188 0.99 4.90 8.71
C SER A 188 1.37 5.48 7.36
N PHE A 189 1.95 4.61 6.51
CA PHE A 189 2.45 4.96 5.19
C PHE A 189 1.59 4.23 4.16
N ARG A 190 0.93 4.98 3.27
CA ARG A 190 0.18 4.42 2.14
C ARG A 190 0.92 4.70 0.84
N LEU A 191 1.31 3.63 0.15
CA LEU A 191 1.91 3.67 -1.17
C LEU A 191 0.80 3.61 -2.22
N SER A 192 0.88 4.49 -3.19
CA SER A 192 0.10 4.47 -4.42
C SER A 192 0.81 3.62 -5.47
N PRO A 193 0.13 3.02 -6.46
CA PRO A 193 0.79 2.27 -7.55
C PRO A 193 1.92 3.04 -8.26
N GLN A 194 1.84 4.37 -8.34
CA GLN A 194 2.89 5.20 -8.94
C GLN A 194 4.17 5.33 -8.10
N ASP A 195 4.07 5.06 -6.79
CA ASP A 195 5.15 5.31 -5.84
C ASP A 195 6.27 4.26 -5.99
N TYR A 196 7.35 4.45 -5.24
CA TYR A 196 8.47 3.51 -5.17
C TYR A 196 8.13 2.40 -4.16
N HIS A 197 8.05 1.15 -4.64
CA HIS A 197 7.60 0.00 -3.85
C HIS A 197 8.76 -0.80 -3.26
N ARG A 198 9.68 -0.11 -2.58
CA ARG A 198 10.59 -0.77 -1.63
C ARG A 198 10.61 -0.02 -0.32
N TYR A 199 10.82 -0.75 0.76
CA TYR A 199 10.95 -0.19 2.09
C TYR A 199 12.42 0.00 2.47
N HIS A 200 12.70 1.09 3.18
CA HIS A 200 13.97 1.35 3.84
C HIS A 200 13.77 1.37 5.35
N SER A 201 14.84 1.10 6.11
CA SER A 201 14.74 1.14 7.57
C SER A 201 14.41 2.55 8.06
N PRO A 202 13.38 2.73 8.91
CA PRO A 202 13.03 4.05 9.44
C PRO A 202 14.03 4.56 10.48
N VAL A 203 14.82 3.66 11.09
CA VAL A 203 15.73 3.93 12.21
C VAL A 203 16.98 3.06 12.11
N THR A 204 18.05 3.48 12.78
CA THR A 204 19.24 2.62 12.97
C THR A 204 19.02 1.70 14.17
N GLY A 205 19.29 0.41 14.01
CA GLY A 205 19.12 -0.56 15.09
C GLY A 205 19.47 -2.00 14.67
N THR A 206 19.23 -2.93 15.59
CA THR A 206 19.45 -4.36 15.39
C THR A 206 18.12 -5.08 15.21
N ILE A 207 17.99 -5.87 14.16
CA ILE A 207 16.79 -6.72 13.95
C ILE A 207 16.77 -7.80 15.04
N LYS A 208 15.72 -7.80 15.86
CA LYS A 208 15.48 -8.80 16.90
C LYS A 208 14.64 -9.96 16.38
N GLU A 209 13.66 -9.65 15.56
CA GLU A 209 12.69 -10.61 15.07
C GLU A 209 12.21 -10.19 13.68
N PHE A 210 11.98 -11.19 12.83
CA PHE A 210 11.25 -11.07 11.58
C PHE A 210 10.24 -12.20 11.52
N LYS A 211 9.00 -11.89 11.15
CA LYS A 211 7.96 -12.90 10.98
C LYS A 211 7.05 -12.52 9.81
N SER A 212 6.78 -13.52 8.98
CA SER A 212 5.79 -13.44 7.92
C SER A 212 4.47 -14.04 8.39
N LEU A 213 3.38 -13.33 8.15
CA LEU A 213 2.02 -13.72 8.52
C LEU A 213 1.20 -13.88 7.24
N PRO A 214 0.71 -15.10 6.95
CA PRO A 214 -0.14 -15.31 5.78
C PRO A 214 -1.48 -14.60 5.97
N GLY A 215 -2.12 -14.24 4.86
CA GLY A 215 -3.42 -13.59 4.88
C GLY A 215 -3.99 -13.36 3.50
N ASP A 216 -5.04 -12.55 3.46
CA ASP A 216 -5.71 -12.12 2.24
C ASP A 216 -4.97 -10.93 1.58
N TYR A 217 -5.50 -10.43 0.46
CA TYR A 217 -4.98 -9.24 -0.23
C TYR A 217 -6.15 -8.30 -0.53
N TYR A 218 -6.79 -7.77 0.52
CA TYR A 218 -7.82 -6.73 0.37
C TYR A 218 -7.20 -5.39 -0.02
N GLU A 219 -8.03 -4.53 -0.60
CA GLU A 219 -7.62 -3.21 -1.05
C GLU A 219 -7.42 -2.25 0.12
N VAL A 220 -6.29 -1.54 0.15
CA VAL A 220 -5.92 -0.62 1.22
C VAL A 220 -6.31 0.84 0.93
N ASP A 221 -7.21 1.06 -0.04
CA ASP A 221 -7.74 2.41 -0.29
C ASP A 221 -8.47 2.93 0.96
N PRO A 222 -8.37 4.23 1.31
CA PRO A 222 -9.03 4.73 2.50
C PRO A 222 -10.58 4.60 2.50
N ILE A 223 -11.24 4.40 1.36
CA ILE A 223 -12.65 3.99 1.34
C ILE A 223 -12.81 2.60 1.97
N ALA A 224 -11.97 1.65 1.55
CA ALA A 224 -11.97 0.28 2.07
C ALA A 224 -11.52 0.23 3.54
N LEU A 225 -10.49 0.98 3.95
CA LEU A 225 -10.05 1.06 5.36
C LEU A 225 -11.10 1.63 6.32
N ARG A 226 -12.09 2.36 5.79
CA ARG A 226 -13.22 2.90 6.57
C ARG A 226 -14.44 1.97 6.61
N SER A 227 -14.38 0.83 5.93
CA SER A 227 -15.39 -0.22 5.98
C SER A 227 -15.33 -1.01 7.29
N ARG A 228 -16.24 -1.99 7.46
CA ARG A 228 -16.24 -2.92 8.59
C ARG A 228 -15.24 -4.07 8.45
N VAL A 229 -14.52 -4.15 7.32
CA VAL A 229 -13.56 -5.22 7.06
C VAL A 229 -12.25 -4.91 7.78
N ASN A 230 -11.71 -5.88 8.51
CA ASN A 230 -10.44 -5.75 9.23
C ASN A 230 -9.22 -5.90 8.30
N ILE A 231 -9.12 -5.05 7.27
CA ILE A 231 -8.16 -5.15 6.16
C ILE A 231 -6.72 -5.28 6.66
N LEU A 232 -6.31 -4.41 7.59
CA LEU A 232 -4.93 -4.35 8.08
C LEU A 232 -4.49 -5.61 8.84
N THR A 233 -5.42 -6.31 9.49
CA THR A 233 -5.13 -7.52 10.29
C THR A 233 -5.45 -8.81 9.55
N SER A 234 -6.22 -8.74 8.47
CA SER A 234 -6.55 -9.89 7.62
C SER A 234 -5.58 -10.06 6.46
N ASN A 235 -4.97 -8.97 5.97
CA ASN A 235 -4.04 -9.05 4.86
C ASN A 235 -2.76 -9.80 5.24
N ALA A 236 -2.16 -10.47 4.25
CA ALA A 236 -0.80 -10.98 4.35
C ALA A 236 0.15 -9.83 4.67
N ARG A 237 1.07 -10.08 5.59
CA ARG A 237 1.92 -9.02 6.15
C ARG A 237 3.14 -9.60 6.82
N ASP A 238 4.20 -8.82 6.81
CA ASP A 238 5.44 -9.14 7.46
C ASP A 238 5.74 -8.06 8.50
N TYR A 239 6.33 -8.45 9.63
CA TYR A 239 6.85 -7.49 10.58
C TYR A 239 8.31 -7.74 10.93
N VAL A 240 8.98 -6.64 11.25
CA VAL A 240 10.35 -6.60 11.76
C VAL A 240 10.33 -5.85 13.08
N LEU A 241 10.86 -6.49 14.13
CA LEU A 241 11.14 -5.84 15.41
C LEU A 241 12.58 -5.36 15.40
N ILE A 242 12.78 -4.05 15.57
CA ILE A 242 14.08 -3.39 15.55
C ILE A 242 14.37 -2.87 16.95
N ASP A 243 15.46 -3.33 17.56
CA ASP A 243 15.97 -2.78 18.82
C ASP A 243 16.88 -1.59 18.54
N THR A 244 16.57 -0.45 19.14
CA THR A 244 17.25 0.82 18.87
C THR A 244 17.66 1.48 20.18
N ALA A 245 18.81 2.17 20.16
CA ALA A 245 19.30 2.90 21.33
C ALA A 245 18.44 4.15 21.65
N GLU A 246 17.95 4.85 20.62
CA GLU A 246 17.29 6.15 20.78
C GLU A 246 15.75 6.05 20.86
N PHE A 247 15.13 5.03 20.26
CA PHE A 247 13.66 4.87 20.20
C PHE A 247 13.15 3.66 20.98
N GLY A 248 14.02 2.86 21.58
CA GLY A 248 13.66 1.56 22.15
C GLY A 248 13.28 0.55 21.06
N GLU A 249 12.29 -0.30 21.32
CA GLU A 249 11.77 -1.26 20.35
C GLU A 249 10.89 -0.55 19.31
N VAL A 250 11.25 -0.66 18.03
CA VAL A 250 10.47 -0.15 16.89
C VAL A 250 9.90 -1.32 16.10
N LEU A 251 8.58 -1.35 15.97
CA LEU A 251 7.86 -2.35 15.20
C LEU A 251 7.54 -1.79 13.80
N PHE A 252 8.16 -2.37 12.77
CA PHE A 252 7.86 -2.08 11.38
C PHE A 252 6.97 -3.19 10.81
N VAL A 253 5.83 -2.83 10.22
CA VAL A 253 4.88 -3.79 9.62
C VAL A 253 4.62 -3.41 8.17
N ALA A 254 4.95 -4.31 7.25
CA ALA A 254 4.62 -4.19 5.83
C ALA A 254 3.37 -5.03 5.55
N ILE A 255 2.33 -4.41 4.98
CA ILE A 255 1.03 -5.03 4.75
C ILE A 255 0.79 -5.10 3.25
N GLY A 256 0.54 -6.31 2.74
CA GLY A 256 0.21 -6.53 1.33
C GLY A 256 -1.17 -5.96 0.98
N ALA A 257 -1.45 -5.82 -0.31
CA ALA A 257 -2.72 -5.30 -0.80
C ALA A 257 -3.12 -5.99 -2.11
N THR A 258 -4.34 -5.75 -2.58
CA THR A 258 -4.75 -6.15 -3.93
C THR A 258 -3.73 -5.69 -4.98
N ASP A 259 -3.45 -6.52 -5.97
CA ASP A 259 -2.45 -6.30 -7.03
C ASP A 259 -0.99 -6.28 -6.55
N VAL A 260 -0.72 -6.35 -5.23
CA VAL A 260 0.61 -6.47 -4.63
C VAL A 260 0.64 -7.75 -3.78
N GLY A 261 0.76 -8.88 -4.48
CA GLY A 261 0.60 -10.23 -3.92
C GLY A 261 1.83 -10.80 -3.19
N THR A 262 2.88 -10.00 -3.03
CA THR A 262 4.11 -10.36 -2.30
C THR A 262 4.53 -9.18 -1.43
N VAL A 263 5.01 -9.50 -0.23
CA VAL A 263 5.55 -8.56 0.76
C VAL A 263 7.00 -8.94 1.03
#